data_AF-A0A318ZQC2-F1
#
_entry.id   AF-A0A318ZQC2-F1
#
_cell.length_a   1.000
_cell.length_b   1.000
_cell.length_c   1.000
_cell.angle_alpha   90.00
_cell.angle_beta   90.00
_cell.angle_gamma   90.00
#
_symmetry.space_group_name_H-M   'P 1'
#
loop_
_entity.id
_entity.type
_entity.pdbx_description
1 polymer ?
#
loop_
_entity_poly.entity_id
_entity_poly.type
_entity_poly.pdbx_seq_one_letter_code
_entity_poly.pdbx_strand_id
1 'polypeptide(L)'
;MAKTPAFRPILPAATPLSQIPSAERSGSIKTHRSSACLKCREKRVKCVGSSPCQTCTGLGSACIFEPFKDRRRKSALINAEQSTQRYQELLKQLIGTLMFGDDEQISALKEFVRYHASVESCLELWGSKYQPSLSPSETR
;
A
#
# COMPACT_ATOMS: atom_id res chain seq x y z
N MET A 1 -10.18 45.23 18.56
CA MET A 1 -11.12 44.19 18.11
C MET A 1 -10.55 43.53 16.86
N ALA A 2 -10.16 42.26 16.93
CA ALA A 2 -9.55 41.54 15.81
C ALA A 2 -10.64 41.10 14.82
N LYS A 3 -10.50 41.48 13.54
CA LYS A 3 -11.45 41.18 12.47
C LYS A 3 -11.18 39.75 11.99
N THR A 4 -12.06 38.81 12.34
CA THR A 4 -11.98 37.41 11.88
C THR A 4 -12.10 37.37 10.35
N PRO A 5 -11.20 36.72 9.62
CA PRO A 5 -11.34 36.59 8.17
C PRO A 5 -12.51 35.65 7.88
N ALA A 6 -13.54 36.17 7.19
CA ALA A 6 -14.64 35.37 6.71
C ALA A 6 -14.13 34.32 5.69
N PHE A 7 -14.44 33.05 5.93
CA PHE A 7 -14.15 31.98 4.97
C PHE A 7 -14.95 32.24 3.68
N ARG A 8 -14.29 32.07 2.52
CA ARG A 8 -14.97 32.17 1.22
C ARG A 8 -15.84 30.92 1.01
N PRO A 9 -17.11 31.07 0.60
CA PRO A 9 -17.96 29.92 0.29
C PRO A 9 -17.42 29.16 -0.91
N ILE A 10 -17.38 27.83 -0.81
CA ILE A 10 -17.02 26.94 -1.91
C ILE A 10 -18.22 26.88 -2.86
N LEU A 11 -18.04 27.34 -4.11
CA LEU A 11 -19.07 27.23 -5.15
C LEU A 11 -19.23 25.76 -5.57
N PRO A 12 -20.46 25.30 -5.85
CA PRO A 12 -20.68 23.95 -6.38
C PRO A 12 -19.94 23.77 -7.71
N ALA A 13 -19.50 22.53 -7.97
CA ALA A 13 -18.84 22.19 -9.21
C ALA A 13 -19.76 22.51 -10.40
N ALA A 14 -19.28 23.34 -11.34
CA ALA A 14 -20.01 23.60 -12.56
C ALA A 14 -20.27 22.28 -13.29
N THR A 15 -21.53 22.05 -13.66
CA THR A 15 -21.95 20.90 -14.46
C THR A 15 -21.07 20.81 -15.70
N PRO A 16 -20.44 19.67 -16.01
CA PRO A 16 -19.61 19.55 -17.21
C PRO A 16 -20.49 19.77 -18.44
N LEU A 17 -20.27 20.89 -19.14
CA LEU A 17 -20.83 21.14 -20.45
C LEU A 17 -20.36 20.02 -21.39
N SER A 18 -21.33 19.43 -22.08
CA SER A 18 -21.18 18.31 -23.00
C SER A 18 -19.97 18.47 -23.92
N GLN A 19 -19.28 17.34 -24.08
CA GLN A 19 -18.07 17.14 -24.86
C GLN A 19 -18.10 17.85 -26.21
N ILE A 20 -17.29 18.90 -26.34
CA ILE A 20 -16.85 19.37 -27.66
C ILE A 20 -15.90 18.28 -28.20
N PRO A 21 -16.14 17.71 -29.40
CA PRO A 21 -15.23 16.74 -29.98
C PRO A 21 -13.88 17.42 -30.21
N SER A 22 -12.93 17.08 -29.35
CA SER A 22 -11.58 17.62 -29.39
C SER A 22 -10.84 16.95 -30.53
N ALA A 23 -10.48 17.76 -31.54
CA ALA A 23 -9.56 17.38 -32.59
C ALA A 23 -8.35 16.61 -32.04
N GLU A 24 -7.98 15.56 -32.75
CA GLU A 24 -6.87 14.65 -32.45
C GLU A 24 -5.57 15.44 -32.24
N ARG A 25 -5.27 15.77 -31.00
CA ARG A 25 -3.92 16.20 -30.62
C ARG A 25 -3.14 14.94 -30.30
N SER A 26 -2.26 14.55 -31.22
CA SER A 26 -1.18 13.58 -31.03
C SER A 26 -0.11 14.08 -30.04
N GLY A 27 -0.53 14.67 -28.93
CA GLY A 27 0.33 14.97 -27.80
C GLY A 27 0.28 13.76 -26.87
N SER A 28 1.40 13.03 -26.76
CA SER A 28 1.61 12.02 -25.72
C SER A 28 0.99 12.53 -24.42
N ILE A 29 -0.04 11.87 -23.90
CA ILE A 29 -0.69 12.25 -22.64
C ILE A 29 0.41 12.26 -21.59
N LYS A 30 0.95 13.44 -21.28
CA LYS A 30 1.91 13.64 -20.20
C LYS A 30 1.11 13.34 -18.95
N THR A 31 1.15 12.08 -18.51
CA THR A 31 0.54 11.66 -17.25
C THR A 31 1.15 12.53 -16.16
N HIS A 32 0.41 13.55 -15.74
CA HIS A 32 0.87 14.44 -14.70
C HIS A 32 0.83 13.64 -13.40
N ARG A 33 1.96 13.05 -13.02
CA ARG A 33 2.06 12.23 -11.83
C ARG A 33 2.13 13.13 -10.60
N SER A 34 1.16 12.99 -9.71
CA SER A 34 0.99 13.80 -8.50
C SER A 34 2.01 13.50 -7.40
N SER A 35 2.96 12.57 -7.61
CA SER A 35 4.08 12.30 -6.69
C SER A 35 5.39 12.28 -7.45
N ALA A 36 6.38 13.01 -6.93
CA ALA A 36 7.77 12.87 -7.34
C ALA A 36 8.37 11.54 -6.85
N CYS A 37 9.34 11.00 -7.60
CA CYS A 37 10.16 9.85 -7.19
C CYS A 37 11.03 10.20 -5.97
N LEU A 38 11.60 9.20 -5.32
CA LEU A 38 12.41 9.36 -4.12
C LEU A 38 13.61 10.30 -4.35
N LYS A 39 14.32 10.15 -5.48
CA LYS A 39 15.50 10.98 -5.78
C LYS A 39 15.13 12.44 -6.03
N CYS A 40 14.06 12.72 -6.76
CA CYS A 40 13.60 14.08 -6.98
C CYS A 40 13.04 14.72 -5.70
N ARG A 41 12.40 13.94 -4.82
CA ARG A 41 11.99 14.40 -3.48
C ARG A 41 13.19 14.79 -2.63
N GLU A 42 14.20 13.94 -2.56
CA GLU A 42 15.45 14.18 -1.82
C GLU A 42 16.16 15.44 -2.33
N LYS A 43 16.30 15.58 -3.66
CA LYS A 43 16.93 16.74 -4.29
C LYS A 43 16.05 18.01 -4.32
N ARG A 44 14.78 17.93 -3.91
CA ARG A 44 13.80 19.04 -3.96
C ARG A 44 13.64 19.65 -5.37
N VAL A 45 13.74 18.82 -6.42
CA VAL A 45 13.59 19.24 -7.82
C VAL A 45 12.28 18.73 -8.43
N LYS A 46 11.83 19.39 -9.51
CA LYS A 46 10.62 18.97 -10.23
C LYS A 46 10.82 17.57 -10.82
N CYS A 47 9.89 16.66 -10.52
CA CYS A 47 9.84 15.33 -11.13
C CYS A 47 8.88 15.36 -12.31
N VAL A 48 9.40 15.09 -13.52
CA VAL A 48 8.63 15.17 -14.77
C VAL A 48 8.88 13.91 -15.61
N GLY A 49 7.83 13.39 -16.25
CA GLY A 49 7.90 12.23 -17.14
C GLY A 49 7.34 10.94 -16.55
N SER A 50 7.44 9.86 -17.33
CA SER A 50 7.19 8.49 -16.88
C SER A 50 8.33 8.00 -15.96
N SER A 51 8.24 6.78 -15.45
CA SER A 51 9.38 6.15 -14.76
C SER A 51 10.26 5.47 -15.81
N PRO A 52 11.57 5.76 -15.90
CA PRO A 52 12.32 6.73 -15.11
C PRO A 52 12.06 8.19 -15.52
N CYS A 53 12.02 9.11 -14.54
CA CYS A 53 11.70 10.51 -14.78
C CYS A 53 12.87 11.23 -15.45
N GLN A 54 12.61 12.33 -16.17
CA GLN A 54 13.62 13.06 -16.97
C GLN A 54 14.87 13.43 -16.16
N THR A 55 14.68 13.88 -14.92
CA THR A 55 15.79 14.21 -14.01
C THR A 55 16.63 12.98 -13.67
N CYS A 56 15.99 11.84 -13.39
CA CYS A 56 16.69 10.61 -13.07
C CYS A 56 17.41 10.02 -14.29
N THR A 57 16.81 10.13 -15.47
CA THR A 57 17.44 9.74 -16.74
C THR A 57 18.70 10.54 -17.00
N GLY A 58 18.67 11.87 -16.84
CA GLY A 58 19.84 12.72 -17.06
C GLY A 58 20.96 12.52 -16.03
N LEU A 59 20.61 12.08 -14.81
CA LEU A 59 21.58 11.78 -13.75
C LEU A 59 22.08 10.34 -13.75
N GLY A 60 21.50 9.46 -14.57
CA GLY A 60 21.78 8.02 -14.53
C GLY A 60 21.42 7.37 -13.18
N SER A 61 20.48 7.94 -12.43
CA SER A 61 20.12 7.48 -11.07
C SER A 61 18.85 6.63 -11.06
N ALA A 62 18.75 5.72 -10.10
CA ALA A 62 17.53 4.91 -9.90
C ALA A 62 16.30 5.79 -9.64
N CYS A 63 15.25 5.59 -10.44
CA CYS A 63 13.99 6.33 -10.33
C CYS A 63 12.92 5.48 -9.63
N ILE A 64 12.91 5.50 -8.30
CA ILE A 64 12.01 4.69 -7.48
C ILE A 64 10.83 5.54 -6.99
N PHE A 65 9.61 5.02 -7.13
CA PHE A 65 8.39 5.64 -6.61
C PHE A 65 7.78 4.75 -5.52
N GLU A 66 7.40 5.36 -4.40
CA GLU A 66 6.67 4.69 -3.33
C GLU A 66 5.23 5.25 -3.28
N PRO A 67 4.28 4.61 -3.98
CA PRO A 67 2.91 5.12 -4.07
C PRO A 67 2.17 5.13 -2.73
N PHE A 68 2.60 4.28 -1.78
CA PHE A 68 1.98 4.13 -0.46
C PHE A 68 2.57 5.06 0.62
N LYS A 69 3.63 5.80 0.32
CA LYS A 69 4.25 6.70 1.32
C LYS A 69 3.45 7.98 1.56
N ASP A 70 2.65 8.42 0.59
CA ASP A 70 1.78 9.58 0.76
C ASP A 70 0.49 9.16 1.48
N ARG A 71 0.51 9.26 2.82
CA ARG A 71 -0.62 8.87 3.69
C ARG A 71 -1.91 9.66 3.41
N ARG A 72 -1.84 10.78 2.66
CA ARG A 72 -3.03 11.54 2.24
C ARG A 72 -3.79 10.83 1.12
N ARG A 73 -3.19 9.85 0.44
CA ARG A 73 -3.84 9.11 -0.64
C ARG A 73 -4.68 7.98 -0.09
N LYS A 74 -5.86 7.78 -0.70
CA LYS A 74 -6.74 6.63 -0.42
C LYS A 74 -5.99 5.30 -0.52
N SER A 75 -5.07 5.14 -1.48
CA SER A 75 -4.27 3.92 -1.65
C SER A 75 -3.35 3.62 -0.46
N ALA A 76 -2.80 4.63 0.20
CA ALA A 76 -1.96 4.44 1.38
C ALA A 76 -2.80 4.03 2.59
N LEU A 77 -4.00 4.61 2.75
CA LEU A 77 -4.95 4.21 3.79
C LEU A 77 -5.43 2.78 3.59
N ILE A 78 -5.85 2.42 2.36
CA ILE A 78 -6.27 1.05 2.02
C ILE A 78 -5.14 0.05 2.29
N ASN A 79 -3.92 0.35 1.86
CA ASN A 79 -2.79 -0.56 2.08
C ASN A 79 -2.46 -0.73 3.57
N ALA A 80 -2.53 0.34 4.37
CA ALA A 80 -2.33 0.25 5.81
C ALA A 80 -3.44 -0.58 6.49
N GLU A 81 -4.69 -0.40 6.07
CA GLU A 81 -5.83 -1.18 6.55
C GLU A 81 -5.67 -2.67 6.19
N GLN A 82 -5.35 -2.99 4.93
CA GLN A 82 -5.10 -4.36 4.47
C GLN A 82 -3.95 -5.02 5.22
N SER A 83 -2.85 -4.28 5.45
CA SER A 83 -1.72 -4.79 6.22
C SER A 83 -2.14 -5.12 7.66
N THR A 84 -2.92 -4.24 8.27
CA THR A 84 -3.45 -4.45 9.64
C THR A 84 -4.37 -5.67 9.70
N GLN A 85 -5.29 -5.81 8.75
CA GLN A 85 -6.19 -6.96 8.65
C GLN A 85 -5.41 -8.27 8.49
N ARG A 86 -4.38 -8.28 7.63
CA ARG A 86 -3.49 -9.44 7.45
C ARG A 86 -2.82 -9.85 8.76
N TYR A 87 -2.23 -8.91 9.50
CA TYR A 87 -1.57 -9.22 10.78
C TYR A 87 -2.55 -9.71 11.85
N GLN A 88 -3.76 -9.14 11.90
CA GLN A 88 -4.80 -9.61 12.81
C GLN A 88 -5.21 -11.05 12.51
N GLU A 89 -5.34 -11.42 11.24
CA GLU A 89 -5.71 -12.78 10.86
C GLU A 89 -4.61 -13.79 11.19
N LEU A 90 -3.34 -13.45 10.92
CA LEU A 90 -2.20 -14.29 11.29
C LEU A 90 -2.13 -14.50 12.82
N LEU A 91 -2.37 -13.45 13.60
CA LEU A 91 -2.38 -13.54 15.05
C LEU A 91 -3.48 -14.47 15.56
N LYS A 92 -4.69 -14.39 14.98
CA LYS A 92 -5.79 -15.30 15.31
C LYS A 92 -5.44 -16.75 15.00
N GLN A 93 -4.81 -17.03 13.86
CA GLN A 93 -4.38 -18.37 13.49
C GLN A 93 -3.30 -18.92 14.41
N LEU A 94 -2.33 -18.10 14.79
CA LEU A 94 -1.30 -18.46 15.77
C LEU A 94 -1.96 -18.83 17.11
N ILE A 95 -2.82 -17.97 17.65
CA ILE A 95 -3.51 -18.23 18.91
C ILE A 95 -4.40 -19.48 18.80
N GLY A 96 -5.15 -19.63 17.70
CA GLY A 96 -5.99 -20.79 17.44
C GLY A 96 -5.20 -22.11 17.40
N THR A 97 -4.03 -22.11 16.76
CA THR A 97 -3.14 -23.28 16.74
C THR A 97 -2.62 -23.61 18.15
N LEU A 98 -2.26 -22.60 18.94
CA LEU A 98 -1.77 -22.82 20.31
C LEU A 98 -2.86 -23.30 21.27
N MET A 99 -4.12 -22.93 21.02
CA MET A 99 -5.26 -23.29 21.88
C MET A 99 -5.90 -24.62 21.51
N PHE A 100 -6.00 -24.92 20.20
CA PHE A 100 -6.80 -26.03 19.68
C PHE A 100 -6.03 -26.96 18.74
N GLY A 101 -4.76 -26.67 18.46
CA GLY A 101 -3.95 -27.50 17.58
C GLY A 101 -3.46 -28.75 18.29
N ASP A 102 -3.38 -29.85 17.54
CA ASP A 102 -2.77 -31.09 18.00
C ASP A 102 -1.24 -30.94 18.14
N ASP A 103 -0.59 -31.87 18.85
CA ASP A 103 0.87 -31.84 19.08
C ASP A 103 1.69 -31.76 17.79
N GLU A 104 1.21 -32.36 16.69
CA GLU A 104 1.84 -32.28 15.36
C GLU A 104 1.76 -30.86 14.79
N GLN A 105 0.60 -30.20 14.92
CA GLN A 105 0.40 -28.82 14.45
C GLN A 105 1.24 -27.83 15.26
N ILE A 106 1.30 -28.01 16.58
CA ILE A 106 2.14 -27.19 17.46
C ILE A 106 3.63 -27.42 17.17
N SER A 107 4.03 -28.66 16.89
CA SER A 107 5.42 -28.99 16.54
C SER A 107 5.82 -28.39 15.19
N ALA A 108 4.96 -28.52 14.17
CA ALA A 108 5.16 -27.92 12.85
C ALA A 108 5.24 -26.39 12.93
N LEU A 109 4.37 -25.76 13.73
CA LEU A 109 4.42 -24.33 14.01
C LEU A 109 5.76 -23.93 14.64
N LYS A 110 6.21 -24.67 15.65
CA LYS A 110 7.47 -24.39 16.35
C LYS A 110 8.67 -24.51 15.42
N GLU A 111 8.68 -25.51 14.54
CA GLU A 111 9.73 -25.70 13.55
C GLU A 111 9.72 -24.59 12.49
N PHE A 112 8.54 -24.21 12.01
CA PHE A 112 8.35 -23.09 11.09
C PHE A 112 8.91 -21.78 11.65
N VAL A 113 8.55 -21.43 12.89
CA VAL A 113 9.05 -20.21 13.56
C VAL A 113 10.57 -20.24 13.73
N ARG A 114 11.14 -21.41 14.04
CA ARG A 114 12.60 -21.59 14.21
C ARG A 114 13.38 -21.55 12.90
N TYR A 115 12.77 -21.93 11.78
CA TYR A 115 13.41 -21.92 10.47
C TYR A 115 13.60 -20.50 9.91
N HIS A 116 12.75 -19.54 10.31
CA HIS A 116 12.81 -18.19 9.79
C HIS A 116 13.79 -17.28 10.55
N ALA A 117 14.66 -16.61 9.79
CA ALA A 117 15.71 -15.73 10.34
C ALA A 117 15.20 -14.40 10.93
N SER A 118 13.96 -14.00 10.61
CA SER A 118 13.35 -12.78 11.14
C SER A 118 11.84 -12.94 11.33
N VAL A 119 11.27 -12.14 12.24
CA VAL A 119 9.82 -12.09 12.48
C VAL A 119 9.07 -11.66 11.21
N GLU A 120 9.61 -10.70 10.46
CA GLU A 120 8.98 -10.18 9.25
C GLU A 120 8.92 -11.25 8.14
N SER A 121 10.02 -11.97 7.91
CA SER A 121 10.05 -13.10 6.96
C SER A 121 9.11 -14.23 7.37
N CYS A 122 8.97 -14.50 8.68
CA CYS A 122 8.03 -15.47 9.20
C CYS A 122 6.57 -15.06 8.88
N LEU A 123 6.20 -13.80 9.13
CA LEU A 123 4.85 -13.27 8.86
C LEU A 123 4.51 -13.23 7.37
N GLU A 124 5.50 -12.97 6.50
CA GLU A 124 5.30 -13.00 5.05
C GLU A 124 4.96 -14.40 4.55
N LEU A 125 5.64 -15.41 5.07
CA LEU A 125 5.56 -16.79 4.58
C LEU A 125 4.48 -17.63 5.27
N TRP A 126 4.10 -17.28 6.49
CA TRP A 126 3.07 -17.98 7.26
C TRP A 126 1.77 -18.11 6.47
N GLY A 127 1.26 -17.00 5.93
CA GLY A 127 -0.01 -16.99 5.20
C GLY A 127 0.00 -17.76 3.87
N SER A 128 1.18 -18.14 3.36
CA SER A 128 1.31 -18.90 2.11
C SER A 128 1.68 -20.36 2.32
N LYS A 129 2.33 -20.71 3.43
CA LYS A 129 2.82 -22.07 3.69
C LYS A 129 2.14 -22.80 4.84
N TYR A 130 1.57 -22.08 5.79
CA TYR A 130 0.88 -22.67 6.93
C TYR A 130 -0.63 -22.65 6.69
N GLN A 131 -1.16 -23.77 6.20
CA GLN A 131 -2.60 -24.05 6.21
C GLN A 131 -2.87 -25.06 7.32
N PRO A 132 -3.21 -24.63 8.54
CA PRO A 132 -3.77 -25.55 9.50
C PRO A 132 -5.11 -25.98 8.94
N SER A 133 -5.29 -27.27 8.69
CA SER A 133 -6.62 -27.83 8.43
C SER A 133 -7.43 -27.67 9.71
N LEU A 134 -8.10 -26.53 9.85
CA LEU A 134 -9.15 -26.33 10.85
C LEU A 134 -10.36 -27.15 10.39
N SER A 135 -10.27 -28.47 10.51
CA SER A 135 -11.47 -29.28 10.63
C SER A 135 -11.99 -29.04 12.05
N PRO A 136 -13.18 -28.44 12.24
CA PRO A 136 -13.85 -28.57 13.51
C PRO A 136 -14.21 -30.04 13.63
N SER A 137 -13.45 -30.81 14.41
CA SER A 137 -13.92 -32.09 14.89
C SER A 137 -15.11 -31.79 15.80
N GLU A 138 -16.32 -31.88 15.22
CA GLU A 138 -17.54 -32.05 15.98
C GLU A 138 -17.32 -33.22 16.95
N THR A 139 -17.30 -32.94 18.24
CA THR A 139 -17.33 -33.99 19.27
C THR A 139 -18.20 -33.53 20.43
N ARG A 140 -19.48 -33.91 20.28
CA ARG A 140 -20.45 -34.40 21.27
C ARG A 140 -20.47 -33.82 22.68
#